data_AF-K1RMC3-F1
#
_entry.id   AF-K1RMC3-F1
#
_cell.length_a   1.000
_cell.length_b   1.000
_cell.length_c   1.000
_cell.angle_alpha   90.00
_cell.angle_beta   90.00
_cell.angle_gamma   90.00
#
_symmetry.space_group_name_H-M   'P 1'
#
loop_
_entity.id
_entity.type
_entity.pdbx_description
1 polymer ?
#
loop_
_entity_poly.entity_id
_entity_poly.type
_entity_poly.pdbx_seq_one_letter_code
_entity_poly.pdbx_strand_id
1 'polypeptide(L)'
;MKDVHAVIGGEGNGGVIYPESHYGRDALVGIALFLSSLAHKGCKVSELRASFPNYFIAKNRIDLTLSTDVDAILVKVKEMYGKEKDVTVTDIDGVKLDFPDKWVHLRKSNTEPII
;
A
#
# COMPACT_ATOMS: atom_id res chain seq x y z
N MET A 1 -7.15 -8.33 10.37
CA MET A 1 -8.26 -7.41 10.72
C MET A 1 -8.94 -7.82 12.02
N LYS A 2 -9.49 -9.05 12.12
CA LYS A 2 -10.08 -9.58 13.36
C LYS A 2 -9.12 -9.48 14.55
N ASP A 3 -7.90 -9.99 14.38
CA ASP A 3 -6.91 -10.04 15.47
C ASP A 3 -6.58 -8.66 16.06
N VAL A 4 -6.61 -7.62 15.24
CA VAL A 4 -6.28 -6.24 15.63
C VAL A 4 -7.51 -5.34 15.81
N HIS A 5 -8.72 -5.90 15.71
CA HIS A 5 -9.98 -5.17 15.87
C HIS A 5 -10.06 -3.93 14.98
N ALA A 6 -9.62 -4.07 13.72
CA ALA A 6 -9.53 -2.95 12.77
C ALA A 6 -10.93 -2.35 12.48
N VAL A 7 -11.02 -1.02 12.43
CA VAL A 7 -12.27 -0.31 12.09
C VAL A 7 -12.57 -0.28 10.59
N ILE A 8 -11.54 -0.39 9.75
CA ILE A 8 -11.63 -0.45 8.29
C ILE A 8 -10.39 -1.14 7.74
N GLY A 9 -10.52 -1.74 6.56
CA GLY A 9 -9.40 -2.33 5.82
C GLY A 9 -9.46 -1.96 4.35
N GLY A 10 -8.34 -2.15 3.67
CA GLY A 10 -8.28 -1.94 2.23
C GLY A 10 -6.97 -2.42 1.61
N GLU A 11 -7.00 -2.59 0.30
CA GLU A 11 -5.83 -2.88 -0.53
C GLU A 11 -5.58 -1.73 -1.50
N GLY A 12 -4.35 -1.62 -2.03
CA GLY A 12 -3.97 -0.55 -2.98
C GLY A 12 -4.73 -0.58 -4.32
N ASN A 13 -5.51 -1.62 -4.59
CA ASN A 13 -6.40 -1.73 -5.75
C ASN A 13 -7.82 -1.16 -5.51
N GLY A 14 -8.11 -0.64 -4.31
CA GLY A 14 -9.42 -0.06 -3.95
C GLY A 14 -10.39 -1.01 -3.25
N GLY A 15 -9.97 -2.23 -2.92
CA GLY A 15 -10.82 -3.22 -2.23
C GLY A 15 -11.11 -2.85 -0.76
N VAL A 16 -12.15 -2.05 -0.51
CA VAL A 16 -12.58 -1.63 0.86
C VAL A 16 -13.20 -2.80 1.62
N ILE A 17 -12.83 -2.94 2.90
CA ILE A 17 -13.40 -3.90 3.86
C ILE A 17 -13.93 -3.13 5.07
N TYR A 18 -15.21 -3.29 5.39
CA TYR A 18 -15.85 -2.66 6.55
C TYR A 18 -16.35 -3.73 7.54
N PRO A 19 -15.58 -4.02 8.60
CA PRO A 19 -15.84 -5.15 9.50
C PRO A 19 -17.21 -5.17 10.17
N GLU A 20 -17.81 -4.00 10.43
CA GLU A 20 -19.17 -3.88 10.96
C GLU A 20 -20.25 -4.39 9.99
N SER A 21 -19.96 -4.44 8.69
CA SER A 21 -20.82 -5.07 7.70
C SER A 21 -20.44 -6.55 7.51
N HIS A 22 -19.21 -6.79 7.02
CA HIS A 22 -18.62 -8.12 6.93
C HIS A 22 -17.11 -8.03 6.65
N TYR A 23 -16.40 -9.16 6.78
CA TYR A 23 -14.94 -9.24 6.65
C TYR A 23 -14.44 -9.48 5.21
N GLY A 24 -15.26 -9.21 4.20
CA GLY A 24 -14.90 -9.32 2.79
C GLY A 24 -14.74 -7.95 2.13
N ARG A 25 -14.06 -7.93 0.98
CA ARG A 25 -14.05 -6.73 0.13
C ARG A 25 -15.45 -6.51 -0.45
N ASP A 26 -15.94 -5.29 -0.33
CA ASP A 26 -17.29 -4.95 -0.78
C ASP A 26 -17.34 -3.57 -1.40
N ALA A 27 -17.51 -3.55 -2.73
CA ALA A 27 -17.59 -2.31 -3.49
C ALA A 27 -18.86 -1.51 -3.17
N LEU A 28 -20.00 -2.17 -2.88
CA LEU A 28 -21.25 -1.47 -2.58
C LEU A 28 -21.18 -0.78 -1.22
N VAL A 29 -20.59 -1.44 -0.23
CA VAL A 29 -20.30 -0.82 1.08
C VAL A 29 -19.32 0.34 0.91
N GLY A 30 -18.26 0.16 0.11
CA GLY A 30 -17.32 1.23 -0.22
C GLY A 30 -17.99 2.46 -0.86
N ILE A 31 -18.88 2.25 -1.84
CA ILE A 31 -19.67 3.30 -2.49
C ILE A 31 -20.57 4.01 -1.47
N ALA A 32 -21.28 3.26 -0.63
CA ALA A 32 -22.14 3.83 0.39
C ALA A 32 -21.37 4.74 1.36
N LEU A 33 -20.23 4.25 1.89
CA LEU A 33 -19.35 5.03 2.77
C LEU A 33 -18.85 6.32 2.09
N PHE A 34 -18.43 6.21 0.83
CA PHE A 34 -17.94 7.36 0.07
C PHE A 34 -19.05 8.40 -0.18
N LEU A 35 -20.23 7.98 -0.64
CA LEU A 35 -21.35 8.87 -0.92
C LEU A 35 -21.91 9.51 0.37
N SER A 36 -21.98 8.76 1.47
CA SER A 36 -22.34 9.32 2.79
C SER A 36 -21.36 10.40 3.23
N SER A 37 -20.04 10.17 3.09
CA SER A 37 -19.02 11.16 3.41
C SER A 37 -19.15 12.41 2.52
N LEU A 38 -19.40 12.23 1.22
CA LEU A 38 -19.58 13.33 0.28
C LEU A 38 -20.83 14.16 0.60
N ALA A 39 -21.95 13.51 0.94
CA ALA A 39 -23.19 14.16 1.33
C ALA A 39 -23.02 15.00 2.60
N HIS A 40 -22.28 14.51 3.60
CA HIS A 40 -21.98 15.28 4.81
C HIS A 40 -21.04 16.46 4.56
N LYS A 41 -20.10 16.34 3.61
CA LYS A 41 -19.15 17.41 3.29
C LYS A 41 -19.74 18.49 2.39
N GLY A 42 -20.72 18.16 1.55
CA GLY A 42 -21.38 19.11 0.66
C GLY A 42 -20.47 19.72 -0.41
N CYS A 43 -19.38 19.04 -0.77
CA CYS A 43 -18.40 19.50 -1.76
C CYS A 43 -18.42 18.65 -3.03
N LYS A 44 -17.81 19.13 -4.11
CA LYS A 44 -17.60 18.33 -5.32
C LYS A 44 -16.57 17.22 -5.05
N VAL A 45 -16.67 16.13 -5.81
CA VAL A 45 -15.69 15.04 -5.74
C VAL A 45 -14.27 15.53 -6.05
N SER A 46 -14.11 16.47 -6.98
CA SER A 46 -12.83 17.08 -7.32
C SER A 46 -12.22 17.88 -6.17
N GLU A 47 -13.06 18.60 -5.41
CA GLU A 47 -12.63 19.38 -4.23
C GLU A 47 -12.22 18.45 -3.10
N LEU A 48 -12.99 17.38 -2.87
CA LEU A 48 -12.62 16.33 -1.92
C LEU A 48 -11.28 15.69 -2.29
N ARG A 49 -11.08 15.32 -3.57
CA ARG A 49 -9.81 14.75 -4.03
C ARG A 49 -8.64 15.73 -3.85
N ALA A 50 -8.84 17.01 -4.15
CA ALA A 50 -7.83 18.05 -4.01
C ALA A 50 -7.43 18.33 -2.54
N SER A 51 -8.25 17.93 -1.56
CA SER A 51 -7.92 18.05 -0.15
C SER A 51 -6.86 17.04 0.35
N PHE A 52 -6.61 15.97 -0.41
CA PHE A 52 -5.61 14.97 -0.05
C PHE A 52 -4.23 15.29 -0.65
N PRO A 53 -3.12 14.85 -0.03
CA PRO A 53 -1.81 14.96 -0.63
C PRO A 53 -1.72 14.30 -2.00
N ASN A 54 -0.94 14.92 -2.89
CA ASN A 54 -0.61 14.36 -4.18
C ASN A 54 0.65 13.52 -4.07
N TYR A 55 0.53 12.25 -4.47
CA TYR A 55 1.65 11.33 -4.62
C TYR A 55 1.74 10.88 -6.07
N PHE A 56 2.96 10.71 -6.55
CA PHE A 56 3.27 10.20 -7.87
C PHE A 56 3.89 8.82 -7.72
N ILE A 57 3.49 7.88 -8.57
CA ILE A 57 3.96 6.51 -8.49
C ILE A 57 4.71 6.14 -9.76
N ALA A 58 5.94 5.67 -9.59
CA ALA A 58 6.69 4.94 -10.60
C ALA A 58 6.63 3.45 -10.24
N LYS A 59 6.15 2.62 -11.15
CA LYS A 59 6.13 1.16 -10.99
C LYS A 59 6.99 0.55 -12.07
N ASN A 60 7.97 -0.24 -11.67
CA ASN A 60 8.76 -1.07 -12.56
C ASN A 60 8.56 -2.54 -12.22
N ARG A 61 8.88 -3.38 -13.20
CA ARG A 61 8.96 -4.83 -13.08
C ARG A 61 10.32 -5.25 -13.61
N ILE A 62 11.01 -6.11 -12.89
CA ILE A 62 12.27 -6.71 -13.30
C ILE A 62 12.06 -8.23 -13.35
N ASP A 63 12.28 -8.81 -14.52
CA ASP A 63 12.28 -10.26 -14.68
C ASP A 63 13.55 -10.87 -14.09
N LEU A 64 13.38 -11.94 -13.32
CA LEU A 64 14.46 -12.63 -12.63
C LEU A 64 14.73 -13.97 -13.29
N THR A 65 15.99 -14.38 -13.28
CA THR A 65 16.35 -15.78 -13.54
C THR A 65 16.05 -16.60 -12.29
N LEU A 66 15.75 -17.89 -12.47
CA LEU A 66 15.48 -18.81 -11.33
C LEU A 66 16.66 -18.93 -10.35
N SER A 67 17.87 -18.62 -10.83
CA SER A 67 19.11 -18.60 -10.03
C SER A 67 19.32 -17.31 -9.22
N THR A 68 18.49 -16.28 -9.40
CA THR A 68 18.67 -15.00 -8.70
C THR A 68 18.31 -15.14 -7.22
N ASP A 69 19.27 -14.85 -6.36
CA ASP A 69 19.04 -14.75 -4.91
C ASP A 69 18.36 -13.42 -4.57
N VAL A 70 17.03 -13.43 -4.64
CA VAL A 70 16.18 -12.27 -4.34
C VAL A 70 16.33 -11.82 -2.89
N ASP A 71 16.46 -12.75 -1.96
CA ASP A 71 16.53 -12.43 -0.54
C ASP A 71 17.84 -11.68 -0.23
N ALA A 72 18.96 -12.11 -0.83
CA ALA A 72 20.23 -11.38 -0.75
C ALA A 72 20.13 -9.96 -1.33
N ILE A 73 19.40 -9.77 -2.44
CA ILE A 73 19.17 -8.43 -3.01
C ILE A 73 18.37 -7.56 -2.03
N LEU A 74 17.28 -8.07 -1.48
CA LEU A 74 16.43 -7.35 -0.53
C LEU A 74 17.21 -6.96 0.74
N VAL A 75 18.00 -7.89 1.29
CA VAL A 75 18.90 -7.62 2.42
C VAL A 75 19.88 -6.51 2.08
N LYS A 76 20.52 -6.56 0.91
CA LYS A 76 21.49 -5.55 0.48
C LYS A 76 20.84 -4.18 0.32
N VAL A 77 19.64 -4.09 -0.24
CA VAL A 77 18.88 -2.83 -0.34
C VAL A 77 18.57 -2.26 1.06
N LYS A 78 18.12 -3.11 1.98
CA LYS A 78 17.89 -2.72 3.37
C LYS A 78 19.16 -2.24 4.06
N GLU A 79 20.30 -2.89 3.86
CA GLU A 79 21.58 -2.47 4.45
C GLU A 79 22.12 -1.16 3.89
N MET A 80 21.96 -0.94 2.58
CA MET A 80 22.44 0.27 1.90
C MET A 80 21.66 1.51 2.34
N TYR A 81 20.33 1.42 2.41
CA TYR A 81 19.46 2.59 2.57
C TYR A 81 18.72 2.64 3.93
N GLY A 82 18.58 1.50 4.62
CA GLY A 82 17.80 1.42 5.86
C GLY A 82 18.47 2.06 7.08
N LYS A 83 19.74 2.49 6.96
CA LYS A 83 20.47 3.23 7.99
C LYS A 83 20.50 4.74 7.74
N GLU A 84 19.91 5.20 6.64
CA GLU A 84 19.78 6.63 6.40
C GLU A 84 18.91 7.29 7.46
N LYS A 85 19.17 8.58 7.68
CA LYS A 85 18.45 9.36 8.69
C LYS A 85 16.96 9.42 8.34
N ASP A 86 16.11 9.24 9.35
CA ASP A 86 14.65 9.34 9.24
C ASP A 86 14.03 8.31 8.27
N VAL A 87 14.73 7.21 7.99
CA VAL A 87 14.19 6.08 7.22
C VAL A 87 13.64 5.03 8.17
N THR A 88 12.38 4.64 7.93
CA THR A 88 11.76 3.48 8.60
C THR A 88 11.76 2.29 7.65
N VAL A 89 12.26 1.15 8.14
CA VAL A 89 12.26 -0.10 7.38
C VAL A 89 11.09 -0.98 7.82
N THR A 90 10.34 -1.48 6.84
CA THR A 90 9.32 -2.53 7.03
C THR A 90 9.64 -3.70 6.11
N ASP A 91 9.74 -4.91 6.65
CA ASP A 91 10.14 -6.12 5.92
C ASP A 91 9.13 -7.29 6.04
N ILE A 92 7.85 -6.96 6.26
CA ILE A 92 6.76 -7.95 6.37
C ILE A 92 6.37 -8.57 5.01
N ASP A 93 6.62 -7.87 3.90
CA ASP A 93 6.33 -8.28 2.52
C ASP A 93 7.38 -7.64 1.60
N GLY A 94 8.53 -8.29 1.43
CA GLY A 94 9.69 -7.71 0.76
C GLY A 94 10.41 -6.68 1.63
N VAL A 95 10.88 -5.58 1.05
CA VAL A 95 11.50 -4.45 1.77
C VAL A 95 10.83 -3.15 1.35
N LYS A 96 10.21 -2.47 2.32
CA LYS A 96 9.69 -1.12 2.19
C LYS A 96 10.55 -0.17 3.01
N LEU A 97 11.01 0.88 2.34
CA LEU A 97 11.79 1.98 2.93
C LEU A 97 10.92 3.22 2.89
N ASP A 98 10.47 3.67 4.04
CA ASP A 98 9.71 4.92 4.21
C ASP A 98 10.68 6.04 4.56
N PHE A 99 10.85 6.98 3.64
CA PHE A 99 11.56 8.26 3.83
C PHE A 99 10.54 9.33 4.25
N PRO A 100 10.99 10.53 4.68
CA PRO A 100 10.07 11.58 5.16
C PRO A 100 8.95 11.99 4.18
N ASP A 101 9.23 11.97 2.87
CA ASP A 101 8.32 12.47 1.82
C ASP A 101 7.99 11.46 0.72
N LYS A 102 8.57 10.26 0.78
CA LYS A 102 8.45 9.22 -0.26
C LYS A 102 8.72 7.85 0.33
N TRP A 103 8.36 6.82 -0.42
CA TRP A 103 8.74 5.45 -0.06
C TRP A 103 9.10 4.66 -1.30
N VAL A 104 9.91 3.63 -1.09
CA VAL A 104 10.22 2.63 -2.10
C VAL A 104 9.83 1.28 -1.52
N HIS A 105 9.13 0.46 -2.30
CA HIS A 105 8.73 -0.88 -1.90
C HIS A 105 9.18 -1.86 -2.98
N LEU A 106 10.08 -2.76 -2.60
CA LEU A 106 10.52 -3.89 -3.42
C LEU A 106 9.92 -5.15 -2.81
N ARG A 107 9.22 -5.95 -3.61
CA ARG A 107 8.66 -7.21 -3.14
C ARG A 107 8.74 -8.26 -4.23
N LYS A 108 8.91 -9.50 -3.82
CA LYS A 108 8.84 -10.64 -4.73
C LYS A 108 7.38 -10.82 -5.18
N SER A 109 7.17 -11.17 -6.44
CA SER A 109 5.86 -11.65 -6.86
C SER A 109 5.59 -13.04 -6.30
N ASN A 110 4.35 -13.26 -5.84
CA ASN A 110 3.91 -14.55 -5.33
C ASN A 110 3.63 -15.57 -6.44
N THR A 111 3.54 -15.12 -7.69
CA THR A 111 3.08 -15.95 -8.82
C THR A 111 4.09 -16.06 -9.95
N GLU A 112 5.02 -15.11 -10.07
CA GLU A 112 5.98 -15.01 -11.18
C GLU A 112 7.39 -14.70 -10.65
N PRO A 113 8.47 -15.08 -11.37
CA PRO A 113 9.84 -14.77 -10.97
C PRO A 113 10.19 -13.31 -11.29
N ILE A 114 9.57 -12.37 -10.58
CA ILE A 114 9.72 -10.92 -10.80
C ILE A 114 9.81 -10.15 -9.48
N ILE A 115 10.40 -8.95 -9.54
CA ILE A 115 10.35 -7.89 -8.50
C ILE A 115 9.77 -6.62 -9.11
#